data_AF-A0A1H8G4N5-F1
#
_entry.id   AF-A0A1H8G4N5-F1
#
_cell.length_a   1.000
_cell.length_b   1.000
_cell.length_c   1.000
_cell.angle_alpha   90.00
_cell.angle_beta   90.00
_cell.angle_gamma   90.00
#
_symmetry.space_group_name_H-M   'P 1'
#
loop_
_entity.id
_entity.type
_entity.pdbx_description
1 polymer ?
#
loop_
_entity_poly.entity_id
_entity_poly.type
_entity_poly.pdbx_seq_one_letter_code
_entity_poly.pdbx_strand_id
1 'polypeptide(L)'
;MELESRMRTIQNVLREQIAKLPRVALKPILERKLKEQEIELPQDGFDALVDHILNANGEDFHWNDGNTETPNDYRNLKLVFDENDGKEIQKFIVRISEAMPEVIQETIAKGGAQLFSALRASWEVYEAIQRYECEEFQARLEERWGEGLSLLRMLLQSIREIGADVHRRHRKSKSKKYVHRRFVLGRLHVRACQVADEIITLMENGFADGAIARWRTLHEIGVIATIIEDGDEELARRYIDHDIVEVKKQADDYDEKQVPLGYEPIAPRERKRIEEAYAEAIQRYSPSFRHEYGWAAEHLKDKRPDFKKLQAAADQSGMNTYYKLANFNIHAGARAMFFRLTDMGSNIPIAGRSNAGLVEPGQNTAYPMVRITGALIGRPKDLDRMVEMSCLVAMRDAIPTAFHKADRKLRRDETTRQREQTKRRAKRS
;
A
#
# COMPACT_ATOMS: atom_id res chain seq x y z
N MET A 1 17.26 -7.09 3.77
CA MET A 1 18.39 -7.51 4.61
C MET A 1 19.73 -7.01 4.06
N GLU A 2 19.99 -7.12 2.74
CA GLU A 2 21.24 -6.61 2.13
C GLU A 2 21.42 -5.08 2.21
N LEU A 3 20.37 -4.29 1.97
CA LEU A 3 20.42 -2.82 2.03
C LEU A 3 20.87 -2.29 3.40
N GLU A 4 20.27 -2.81 4.46
CA GLU A 4 20.59 -2.40 5.84
C GLU A 4 22.01 -2.85 6.24
N SER A 5 22.43 -4.04 5.80
CA SER A 5 23.81 -4.55 6.00
C SER A 5 24.85 -3.68 5.28
N ARG A 6 24.59 -3.28 4.03
CA ARG A 6 25.48 -2.39 3.26
C ARG A 6 25.52 -0.97 3.81
N MET A 7 24.39 -0.42 4.28
CA MET A 7 24.35 0.92 4.90
C MET A 7 25.13 0.99 6.22
N ARG A 8 25.04 -0.05 7.07
CA ARG A 8 25.85 -0.14 8.31
C ARG A 8 27.35 -0.13 8.02
N THR A 9 27.76 -0.65 6.86
CA THR A 9 29.18 -0.71 6.46
C THR A 9 29.73 0.69 6.18
N ILE A 10 28.98 1.57 5.51
CA ILE A 10 29.44 2.94 5.17
C ILE A 10 29.62 3.79 6.43
N GLN A 11 28.70 3.72 7.40
CA GLN A 11 28.82 4.46 8.65
C GLN A 11 30.03 4.04 9.48
N ASN A 12 30.34 2.75 9.51
CA ASN A 12 31.51 2.23 10.22
C ASN A 12 32.81 2.72 9.57
N VAL A 13 32.90 2.63 8.23
CA VAL A 13 34.07 3.14 7.48
C VAL A 13 34.27 4.64 7.72
N LEU A 14 33.20 5.45 7.71
CA LEU A 14 33.30 6.88 7.97
C LEU A 14 33.83 7.18 9.38
N ARG A 15 33.32 6.47 10.41
CA ARG A 15 33.79 6.62 11.78
C ARG A 15 35.27 6.25 11.92
N GLU A 16 35.70 5.17 11.28
CA GLU A 16 37.12 4.77 11.26
C GLU A 16 38.02 5.82 10.63
N GLN A 17 37.58 6.50 9.56
CA GLN A 17 38.38 7.57 8.95
C GLN A 17 38.42 8.84 9.82
N ILE A 18 37.29 9.22 10.45
CA ILE A 18 37.26 10.37 11.37
C ILE A 18 38.20 10.16 12.56
N ALA A 19 38.27 8.93 13.10
CA ALA A 19 39.15 8.59 14.21
C ALA A 19 40.65 8.79 13.90
N LYS A 20 41.05 8.82 12.62
CA LYS A 20 42.45 9.03 12.20
C LYS A 20 42.84 10.51 12.09
N LEU A 21 41.88 11.44 12.08
CA LEU A 21 42.14 12.86 11.86
C LEU A 21 43.12 13.49 12.88
N PRO A 22 43.07 13.18 14.19
CA PRO A 22 44.05 13.71 15.15
C PRO A 22 45.49 13.30 14.80
N ARG A 23 45.68 12.06 14.35
CA ARG A 23 46.98 11.55 13.88
C ARG A 23 47.47 12.32 12.67
N VAL A 24 46.60 12.55 11.69
CA VAL A 24 46.95 13.30 10.47
C VAL A 24 47.28 14.76 10.78
N ALA A 25 46.57 15.38 11.73
CA ALA A 25 46.83 16.76 12.16
C ALA A 25 48.21 16.93 12.82
N LEU A 26 48.63 15.93 13.61
CA LEU A 26 49.82 16.01 14.46
C LEU A 26 51.14 15.69 13.71
N LYS A 27 51.09 14.81 12.70
CA LYS A 27 52.30 14.36 11.98
C LYS A 27 53.18 15.50 11.42
N PRO A 28 52.64 16.51 10.69
CA PRO A 28 53.47 17.58 10.11
C PRO A 28 54.18 18.44 11.16
N ILE A 29 53.55 18.63 12.32
CA ILE A 29 54.09 19.40 13.44
C ILE A 29 55.27 18.65 14.07
N LEU A 30 55.13 17.33 14.25
CA LEU A 30 56.19 16.49 14.80
C LEU A 30 57.37 16.35 13.85
N GLU A 31 57.13 16.15 12.56
CA GLU A 31 58.17 16.10 11.53
C GLU A 31 59.00 17.40 11.50
N ARG A 32 58.32 18.56 11.58
CA ARG A 32 59.00 19.86 11.65
C ARG A 32 59.89 19.95 12.90
N LYS A 33 59.34 19.65 14.08
CA LYS A 33 60.08 19.78 15.35
C LYS A 33 61.23 18.80 15.50
N LEU A 34 61.10 17.58 14.97
CA LEU A 34 62.20 16.60 14.93
C LEU A 34 63.32 17.07 13.99
N LYS A 35 62.95 17.63 12.83
CA LYS A 35 63.92 18.18 11.88
C LYS A 35 64.66 19.40 12.41
N GLU A 36 63.99 20.28 13.14
CA GLU A 36 64.61 21.44 13.81
C GLU A 36 65.66 21.05 14.85
N GLN A 37 65.59 19.83 15.40
CA GLN A 37 66.55 19.28 16.36
C GLN A 37 67.54 18.30 15.71
N GLU A 38 67.56 18.21 14.37
CA GLU A 38 68.43 17.31 13.60
C GLU A 38 68.28 15.82 14.00
N ILE A 39 67.06 15.41 14.37
CA ILE A 39 66.74 14.03 14.75
C ILE A 39 66.06 13.34 13.58
N GLU A 40 66.73 12.34 13.03
CA GLU A 40 66.14 11.39 12.10
C GLU A 40 65.61 10.19 12.86
N LEU A 41 64.28 10.07 12.91
CA LEU A 41 63.60 8.94 13.54
C LEU A 41 63.07 7.99 12.46
N PRO A 42 63.35 6.67 12.55
CA PRO A 42 62.74 5.69 11.65
C PRO A 42 61.21 5.74 11.71
N GLN A 43 60.55 5.34 10.63
CA GLN A 43 59.09 5.41 10.50
C GLN A 43 58.34 4.75 11.67
N ASP A 44 58.80 3.58 12.10
CA ASP A 44 58.20 2.83 13.21
C ASP A 44 58.31 3.59 14.54
N GLY A 45 59.44 4.27 14.78
CA GLY A 45 59.64 5.10 15.98
C GLY A 45 58.84 6.38 15.94
N PHE A 46 58.69 6.98 14.75
CA PHE A 46 57.84 8.15 14.56
C PHE A 46 56.37 7.84 14.80
N ASP A 47 55.89 6.71 14.28
CA ASP A 47 54.52 6.27 14.50
C ASP A 47 54.25 5.92 15.98
N ALA A 48 55.23 5.33 16.68
CA ALA A 48 55.15 5.12 18.14
C ALA A 48 55.12 6.44 18.95
N LEU A 49 55.90 7.45 18.54
CA LEU A 49 55.89 8.77 19.18
C LEU A 49 54.54 9.49 19.00
N VAL A 50 53.97 9.43 17.80
CA VAL A 50 52.64 10.01 17.51
C VAL A 50 51.57 9.36 18.40
N ASP A 51 51.59 8.03 18.52
CA ASP A 51 50.63 7.30 19.35
C ASP A 51 50.81 7.60 20.85
N HIS A 52 52.06 7.73 21.31
CA HIS A 52 52.35 8.14 22.69
C HIS A 52 51.72 9.49 23.03
N ILE A 53 51.85 10.46 22.12
CA ILE A 53 51.31 11.82 22.31
C ILE A 53 49.77 11.81 22.26
N LEU A 54 49.16 11.06 21.34
CA LEU A 54 47.69 11.00 21.23
C LEU A 54 47.02 10.24 22.38
N ASN A 55 47.71 9.28 22.99
CA ASN A 55 47.21 8.54 24.15
C ASN A 55 47.35 9.30 25.47
N ALA A 56 47.99 10.48 25.46
CA ALA A 56 48.18 11.35 26.62
C ALA A 56 48.82 10.63 27.84
N ASN A 57 49.73 9.70 27.58
CA ASN A 57 50.50 9.05 28.64
C ASN A 57 51.50 10.07 29.21
N GLY A 58 51.33 10.48 30.46
CA GLY A 58 52.22 11.45 31.15
C GLY A 58 53.62 10.91 31.49
N GLU A 59 54.04 9.82 30.84
CA GLU A 59 55.33 9.15 31.00
C GLU A 59 56.29 9.56 29.88
N ASP A 60 57.59 9.45 30.14
CA ASP A 60 58.62 9.75 29.14
C ASP A 60 58.58 8.71 28.00
N PHE A 61 58.69 9.19 26.77
CA PHE A 61 58.73 8.32 25.59
C PHE A 61 60.15 7.79 25.39
N HIS A 62 60.31 6.47 25.37
CA HIS A 62 61.58 5.80 25.09
C HIS A 62 61.48 4.97 23.81
N TRP A 63 62.44 5.17 22.90
CA TRP A 63 62.55 4.40 21.66
C TRP A 63 63.98 3.91 21.46
N ASN A 64 64.14 2.62 21.14
CA ASN A 64 65.43 1.99 20.86
C ASN A 64 65.56 1.78 19.35
N ASP A 65 66.64 2.30 18.76
CA ASP A 65 66.95 2.17 17.33
C ASP A 65 67.55 0.81 16.94
N GLY A 66 67.74 -0.09 17.92
CA GLY A 66 68.31 -1.42 17.74
C GLY A 66 69.84 -1.45 17.84
N ASN A 67 70.48 -0.34 18.21
CA ASN A 67 71.93 -0.26 18.35
C ASN A 67 72.43 -1.03 19.58
N THR A 68 73.12 -2.14 19.36
CA THR A 68 73.70 -2.98 20.41
C THR A 68 75.10 -2.56 20.85
N GLU A 69 75.74 -1.59 20.16
CA GLU A 69 77.11 -1.16 20.45
C GLU A 69 77.17 -0.08 21.55
N THR A 70 76.14 0.75 21.71
CA THR A 70 76.03 1.79 22.76
C THR A 70 74.65 1.80 23.44
N PRO A 71 74.31 0.80 24.27
CA PRO A 71 72.94 0.59 24.78
C PRO A 71 72.42 1.64 25.78
N ASN A 72 73.29 2.53 26.26
CA ASN A 72 73.00 3.51 27.31
C ASN A 72 73.27 4.96 26.87
N ASP A 73 73.40 5.22 25.57
CA ASP A 73 73.54 6.58 25.05
C ASP A 73 72.14 7.15 24.71
N TYR A 74 71.64 8.03 25.57
CA TYR A 74 70.30 8.60 25.45
C TYR A 74 70.38 10.00 24.82
N ARG A 75 69.77 10.18 23.65
CA ARG A 75 69.44 11.51 23.16
C ARG A 75 68.18 12.01 23.84
N ASN A 76 68.32 12.99 24.74
CA ASN A 76 67.18 13.62 25.39
C ASN A 76 66.48 14.58 24.42
N LEU A 77 65.27 14.23 24.01
CA LEU A 77 64.41 15.04 23.15
C LEU A 77 63.43 15.83 23.99
N LYS A 78 63.41 17.17 23.84
CA LYS A 78 62.38 18.02 24.44
C LYS A 78 61.53 18.65 23.34
N LEU A 79 60.30 18.15 23.18
CA LEU A 79 59.32 18.74 22.30
C LEU A 79 58.47 19.75 23.07
N VAL A 80 58.52 21.02 22.67
CA VAL A 80 57.65 22.07 23.22
C VAL A 80 56.67 22.49 22.14
N PHE A 81 55.38 22.37 22.44
CA PHE A 81 54.30 22.86 21.59
C PHE A 81 53.96 24.30 21.96
N ASP A 82 53.86 25.16 20.96
CA ASP A 82 53.60 26.58 21.11
C ASP A 82 52.24 27.00 20.52
N GLU A 83 51.90 28.29 20.66
CA GLU A 83 50.66 28.83 20.10
C GLU A 83 50.57 28.72 18.57
N ASN A 84 51.69 28.69 17.86
CA ASN A 84 51.72 28.58 16.41
C ASN A 84 51.35 27.16 15.97
N ASP A 85 51.81 26.13 16.69
CA ASP A 85 51.37 24.74 16.50
C ASP A 85 49.86 24.59 16.74
N GLY A 86 49.34 25.24 17.79
CA GLY A 86 47.90 25.28 18.08
C GLY A 86 47.09 25.93 16.95
N LYS A 87 47.58 27.04 16.40
CA LYS A 87 46.95 27.71 15.24
C LYS A 87 47.00 26.85 13.97
N GLU A 88 48.04 26.06 13.79
CA GLU A 88 48.16 25.14 12.65
C GLU A 88 47.13 24.00 12.73
N ILE A 89 46.97 23.38 13.90
CA ILE A 89 45.90 22.39 14.14
C ILE A 89 44.52 23.02 13.94
N GLN A 90 44.30 24.24 14.43
CA GLN A 90 43.02 24.93 14.25
C GLN A 90 42.71 25.19 12.78
N LYS A 91 43.71 25.64 11.99
CA LYS A 91 43.55 25.82 10.53
C LYS A 91 43.25 24.51 9.82
N PHE A 92 43.89 23.41 10.23
CA PHE A 92 43.61 22.07 9.70
C PHE A 92 42.16 21.64 9.98
N ILE A 93 41.68 21.84 11.22
CA ILE A 93 40.30 21.53 11.62
C ILE A 93 39.30 22.37 10.82
N VAL A 94 39.53 23.67 10.67
CA VAL A 94 38.64 24.57 9.90
C VAL A 94 38.57 24.13 8.44
N ARG A 95 39.73 23.88 7.81
CA ARG A 95 39.79 23.45 6.40
C ARG A 95 39.05 22.14 6.15
N ILE A 96 39.20 21.16 7.04
CA ILE A 96 38.47 19.89 6.92
C ILE A 96 36.98 20.10 7.17
N SER A 97 36.61 20.88 8.17
CA SER A 97 35.20 21.17 8.47
C SER A 97 34.49 21.88 7.32
N GLU A 98 35.19 22.75 6.60
CA GLU A 98 34.66 23.43 5.40
C GLU A 98 34.53 22.49 4.20
N ALA A 99 35.45 21.55 4.02
CA ALA A 99 35.42 20.58 2.92
C ALA A 99 34.49 19.38 3.17
N MET A 100 34.22 19.05 4.44
CA MET A 100 33.45 17.86 4.83
C MET A 100 32.04 17.79 4.24
N PRO A 101 31.24 18.88 4.23
CA PRO A 101 29.91 18.86 3.65
C PRO A 101 29.92 18.43 2.18
N GLU A 102 30.84 18.97 1.38
CA GLU A 102 30.95 18.64 -0.05
C GLU A 102 31.35 17.17 -0.25
N VAL A 103 32.37 16.70 0.49
CA VAL A 103 32.82 15.30 0.45
C VAL A 103 31.69 14.33 0.86
N ILE A 104 30.92 14.66 1.90
CA ILE A 104 29.78 13.85 2.34
C ILE A 104 28.70 13.83 1.26
N GLN A 105 28.35 14.98 0.69
CA GLN A 105 27.33 15.07 -0.37
C GLN A 105 27.75 14.26 -1.61
N GLU A 106 28.99 14.38 -2.04
CA GLU A 106 29.53 13.61 -3.16
C GLU A 106 29.54 12.10 -2.88
N THR A 107 29.90 11.71 -1.65
CA THR A 107 29.88 10.30 -1.22
C THR A 107 28.47 9.74 -1.18
N ILE A 108 27.48 10.51 -0.70
CA ILE A 108 26.06 10.13 -0.71
C ILE A 108 25.57 9.94 -2.15
N ALA A 109 25.88 10.89 -3.04
CA ALA A 109 25.46 10.84 -4.43
C ALA A 109 26.09 9.64 -5.17
N LYS A 110 27.41 9.47 -5.08
CA LYS A 110 28.13 8.34 -5.72
C LYS A 110 27.74 7.00 -5.11
N GLY A 111 27.64 6.92 -3.78
CA GLY A 111 27.21 5.72 -3.06
C GLY A 111 25.78 5.32 -3.41
N GLY A 112 24.87 6.27 -3.52
CA GLY A 112 23.49 6.04 -3.98
C GLY A 112 23.44 5.50 -5.41
N ALA A 113 24.20 6.11 -6.33
CA ALA A 113 24.27 5.66 -7.73
C ALA A 113 24.87 4.24 -7.87
N GLN A 114 25.91 3.92 -7.09
CA GLN A 114 26.51 2.59 -7.06
C GLN A 114 25.55 1.55 -6.47
N LEU A 115 24.88 1.87 -5.37
CA LEU A 115 23.87 1.01 -4.75
C LEU A 115 22.72 0.73 -5.71
N PHE A 116 22.20 1.76 -6.37
CA PHE A 116 21.17 1.61 -7.39
C PHE A 116 21.64 0.72 -8.56
N SER A 117 22.85 0.94 -9.06
CA SER A 117 23.42 0.13 -10.15
C SER A 117 23.57 -1.34 -9.76
N ALA A 118 24.01 -1.62 -8.52
CA ALA A 118 24.11 -2.98 -8.00
C ALA A 118 22.75 -3.65 -7.81
N LEU A 119 21.76 -2.92 -7.27
CA LEU A 119 20.38 -3.39 -7.15
C LEU A 119 19.79 -3.69 -8.53
N ARG A 120 20.01 -2.82 -9.52
CA ARG A 120 19.54 -3.03 -10.90
C ARG A 120 20.18 -4.25 -11.54
N ALA A 121 21.50 -4.42 -11.39
CA ALA A 121 22.22 -5.57 -11.94
C ALA A 121 21.76 -6.91 -11.34
N SER A 122 21.31 -6.90 -10.08
CA SER A 122 20.80 -8.09 -9.40
C SER A 122 19.28 -8.25 -9.50
N TRP A 123 18.57 -7.23 -9.98
CA TRP A 123 17.11 -7.17 -9.94
C TRP A 123 16.46 -8.29 -10.74
N GLU A 124 16.97 -8.63 -11.93
CA GLU A 124 16.39 -9.67 -12.78
C GLU A 124 16.32 -11.03 -12.06
N VAL A 125 17.37 -11.37 -11.28
CA VAL A 125 17.41 -12.60 -10.48
C VAL A 125 16.43 -12.51 -9.30
N TYR A 126 16.42 -11.38 -8.59
CA TYR A 126 15.48 -11.17 -7.48
C TYR A 126 14.02 -11.17 -7.93
N GLU A 127 13.73 -10.62 -9.09
CA GLU A 127 12.40 -10.63 -9.70
C GLU A 127 11.98 -12.06 -10.03
N ALA A 128 12.86 -12.86 -10.64
CA ALA A 128 12.57 -14.26 -10.94
C ALA A 128 12.26 -15.07 -9.67
N ILE A 129 13.04 -14.87 -8.60
CA ILE A 129 12.78 -15.52 -7.29
C ILE A 129 11.43 -15.07 -6.73
N GLN A 130 11.14 -13.76 -6.74
CA GLN A 130 9.86 -13.25 -6.23
C GLN A 130 8.66 -13.77 -7.03
N ARG A 131 8.78 -13.90 -8.36
CA ARG A 131 7.73 -14.49 -9.21
C ARG A 131 7.49 -15.95 -8.83
N TYR A 132 8.55 -16.74 -8.68
CA TYR A 132 8.45 -18.13 -8.25
C TYR A 132 7.79 -18.26 -6.86
N GLU A 133 8.20 -17.43 -5.89
CA GLU A 133 7.58 -17.39 -4.56
C GLU A 133 6.08 -17.04 -4.62
N CYS A 134 5.69 -16.14 -5.54
CA CYS A 134 4.30 -15.79 -5.78
C CYS A 134 3.50 -16.96 -6.36
N GLU A 135 4.05 -17.66 -7.37
CA GLU A 135 3.41 -18.82 -7.99
C GLU A 135 3.23 -19.96 -6.98
N GLU A 136 4.25 -20.27 -6.19
CA GLU A 136 4.12 -21.29 -5.13
C GLU A 136 3.11 -20.88 -4.06
N PHE A 137 3.07 -19.59 -3.70
CA PHE A 137 2.05 -19.09 -2.78
C PHE A 137 0.65 -19.30 -3.34
N GLN A 138 0.42 -18.89 -4.59
CA GLN A 138 -0.87 -19.04 -5.27
C GLN A 138 -1.27 -20.52 -5.39
N ALA A 139 -0.33 -21.43 -5.70
CA ALA A 139 -0.59 -22.86 -5.76
C ALA A 139 -1.08 -23.41 -4.40
N ARG A 140 -0.43 -23.04 -3.29
CA ARG A 140 -0.86 -23.44 -1.93
C ARG A 140 -2.19 -22.81 -1.54
N LEU A 141 -2.44 -21.58 -1.98
CA LEU A 141 -3.71 -20.91 -1.77
C LEU A 141 -4.84 -21.64 -2.51
N GLU A 142 -4.64 -21.96 -3.79
CA GLU A 142 -5.59 -22.69 -4.63
C GLU A 142 -5.83 -24.12 -4.11
N GLU A 143 -4.80 -24.82 -3.63
CA GLU A 143 -4.97 -26.13 -2.99
C GLU A 143 -5.95 -26.07 -1.80
N ARG A 144 -5.92 -24.97 -1.04
CA ARG A 144 -6.74 -24.79 0.16
C ARG A 144 -8.12 -24.21 -0.14
N TRP A 145 -8.17 -23.17 -0.95
CA TRP A 145 -9.33 -22.31 -1.18
C TRP A 145 -9.98 -22.52 -2.55
N GLY A 146 -9.36 -23.31 -3.43
CA GLY A 146 -9.75 -23.50 -4.83
C GLY A 146 -11.18 -23.99 -5.02
N GLU A 147 -11.72 -24.78 -4.10
CA GLU A 147 -13.14 -25.17 -4.13
C GLU A 147 -14.06 -23.94 -4.07
N GLY A 148 -13.81 -23.02 -3.13
CA GLY A 148 -14.59 -21.77 -3.00
C GLY A 148 -14.32 -20.78 -4.12
N LEU A 149 -13.06 -20.62 -4.52
CA LEU A 149 -12.67 -19.74 -5.64
C LEU A 149 -13.24 -20.21 -6.97
N SER A 150 -13.23 -21.52 -7.24
CA SER A 150 -13.82 -22.12 -8.44
C SER A 150 -15.32 -21.86 -8.53
N LEU A 151 -16.07 -22.05 -7.43
CA LEU A 151 -17.49 -21.73 -7.40
C LEU A 151 -17.77 -20.24 -7.65
N LEU A 152 -16.94 -19.34 -7.10
CA LEU A 152 -17.09 -17.90 -7.30
C LEU A 152 -16.76 -17.48 -8.74
N ARG A 153 -15.71 -18.06 -9.35
CA ARG A 153 -15.38 -17.89 -10.78
C ARG A 153 -16.52 -18.39 -11.67
N MET A 154 -17.08 -19.56 -11.35
CA MET A 154 -18.22 -20.12 -12.07
C MET A 154 -19.44 -19.20 -11.99
N LEU A 155 -19.78 -18.70 -10.78
CA LEU A 155 -20.86 -17.75 -10.59
C LEU A 155 -20.68 -16.48 -11.45
N LEU A 156 -19.49 -15.88 -11.42
CA LEU A 156 -19.18 -14.68 -12.21
C LEU A 156 -19.34 -14.95 -13.72
N GLN A 157 -18.83 -16.08 -14.20
CA GLN A 157 -18.95 -16.45 -15.61
C GLN A 157 -20.41 -16.63 -16.03
N SER A 158 -21.21 -17.38 -15.27
CA SER A 158 -22.63 -17.56 -15.56
C SER A 158 -23.40 -16.24 -15.54
N ILE A 159 -23.08 -15.35 -14.61
CA ILE A 159 -23.69 -14.02 -14.53
C ILE A 159 -23.35 -13.15 -15.74
N ARG A 160 -22.11 -13.21 -16.24
CA ARG A 160 -21.69 -12.50 -17.46
C ARG A 160 -22.45 -12.98 -18.68
N GLU A 161 -22.63 -14.29 -18.82
CA GLU A 161 -23.36 -14.89 -19.93
C GLU A 161 -24.85 -14.50 -19.92
N ILE A 162 -25.50 -14.62 -18.76
CA ILE A 162 -26.90 -14.21 -18.57
C ILE A 162 -27.06 -12.71 -18.85
N GLY A 163 -26.18 -11.87 -18.30
CA GLY A 163 -26.21 -10.44 -18.51
C GLY A 163 -26.01 -10.05 -19.98
N ALA A 164 -25.08 -10.71 -20.68
CA ALA A 164 -24.85 -10.49 -22.10
C ALA A 164 -26.07 -10.83 -22.95
N ASP A 165 -26.78 -11.91 -22.62
CA ASP A 165 -28.02 -12.27 -23.31
C ASP A 165 -29.15 -11.25 -23.04
N VAL A 166 -29.35 -10.85 -21.78
CA VAL A 166 -30.35 -9.82 -21.41
C VAL A 166 -30.06 -8.50 -22.14
N HIS A 167 -28.80 -8.06 -22.15
CA HIS A 167 -28.36 -6.87 -22.88
C HIS A 167 -28.64 -6.97 -24.38
N ARG A 168 -28.36 -8.12 -24.99
CA ARG A 168 -28.64 -8.39 -26.41
C ARG A 168 -30.13 -8.29 -26.70
N ARG A 169 -30.99 -8.85 -25.85
CA ARG A 169 -32.46 -8.75 -25.96
C ARG A 169 -32.94 -7.31 -25.80
N HIS A 170 -32.42 -6.59 -24.81
CA HIS A 170 -32.76 -5.18 -24.58
C HIS A 170 -32.38 -4.28 -25.75
N ARG A 171 -31.19 -4.46 -26.34
CA ARG A 171 -30.74 -3.71 -27.52
C ARG A 171 -31.62 -3.95 -28.76
N LYS A 172 -32.17 -5.16 -28.91
CA LYS A 172 -33.08 -5.51 -30.02
C LYS A 172 -34.53 -5.07 -29.78
N SER A 173 -34.91 -4.77 -28.53
CA SER A 173 -36.27 -4.41 -28.15
C SER A 173 -36.63 -2.99 -28.61
N LYS A 174 -37.72 -2.83 -29.35
CA LYS A 174 -38.29 -1.52 -29.74
C LYS A 174 -39.17 -0.87 -28.65
N SER A 175 -39.44 -1.58 -27.55
CA SER A 175 -40.29 -1.08 -26.46
C SER A 175 -39.62 0.07 -25.71
N LYS A 176 -40.30 1.22 -25.62
CA LYS A 176 -39.91 2.36 -24.76
C LYS A 176 -40.20 2.16 -23.27
N LYS A 177 -40.96 1.11 -22.92
CA LYS A 177 -41.29 0.80 -21.53
C LYS A 177 -40.02 0.42 -20.76
N TYR A 178 -39.71 1.17 -19.71
CA TYR A 178 -38.56 0.94 -18.82
C TYR A 178 -37.18 1.09 -19.48
N VAL A 179 -37.04 2.00 -20.45
CA VAL A 179 -35.78 2.20 -21.17
C VAL A 179 -34.66 2.73 -20.26
N HIS A 180 -34.97 3.69 -19.39
CA HIS A 180 -34.01 4.25 -18.43
C HIS A 180 -33.64 3.22 -17.37
N ARG A 181 -34.63 2.50 -16.82
CA ARG A 181 -34.35 1.44 -15.85
C ARG A 181 -33.46 0.34 -16.42
N ARG A 182 -33.75 -0.14 -17.63
CA ARG A 182 -32.88 -1.14 -18.30
C ARG A 182 -31.48 -0.61 -18.56
N PHE A 183 -31.36 0.66 -18.94
CA PHE A 183 -30.06 1.31 -19.15
C PHE A 183 -29.24 1.35 -17.86
N VAL A 184 -29.84 1.80 -16.75
CA VAL A 184 -29.18 1.89 -15.45
C VAL A 184 -28.77 0.50 -14.94
N LEU A 185 -29.72 -0.43 -14.83
CA LEU A 185 -29.45 -1.79 -14.34
C LEU A 185 -28.42 -2.51 -15.19
N GLY A 186 -28.46 -2.30 -16.51
CA GLY A 186 -27.48 -2.83 -17.44
C GLY A 186 -26.05 -2.35 -17.17
N ARG A 187 -25.87 -1.06 -16.88
CA ARG A 187 -24.55 -0.49 -16.54
C ARG A 187 -24.09 -0.89 -15.15
N LEU A 188 -24.99 -0.90 -14.17
CA LEU A 188 -24.72 -1.38 -12.81
C LEU A 188 -24.27 -2.84 -12.84
N HIS A 189 -24.91 -3.69 -13.63
CA HIS A 189 -24.53 -5.11 -13.80
C HIS A 189 -23.14 -5.29 -14.41
N VAL A 190 -22.82 -4.54 -15.47
CA VAL A 190 -21.46 -4.56 -16.07
C VAL A 190 -20.42 -4.11 -15.04
N ARG A 191 -20.70 -3.04 -14.30
CA ARG A 191 -19.79 -2.56 -13.25
C ARG A 191 -19.64 -3.58 -12.12
N ALA A 192 -20.71 -4.24 -11.71
CA ALA A 192 -20.68 -5.31 -10.71
C ALA A 192 -19.80 -6.47 -11.16
N CYS A 193 -19.90 -6.89 -12.42
CA CYS A 193 -19.07 -7.95 -12.99
C CYS A 193 -17.57 -7.58 -13.03
N GLN A 194 -17.23 -6.30 -13.20
CA GLN A 194 -15.84 -5.84 -13.13
C GLN A 194 -15.33 -5.87 -11.69
N VAL A 195 -16.11 -5.31 -10.75
CA VAL A 195 -15.72 -5.26 -9.34
C VAL A 195 -15.60 -6.67 -8.74
N ALA A 196 -16.51 -7.59 -9.10
CA ALA A 196 -16.41 -8.99 -8.68
C ALA A 196 -15.13 -9.67 -9.19
N ASP A 197 -14.69 -9.36 -10.41
CA ASP A 197 -13.45 -9.90 -10.98
C ASP A 197 -12.20 -9.36 -10.25
N GLU A 198 -12.20 -8.07 -9.91
CA GLU A 198 -11.15 -7.47 -9.09
C GLU A 198 -11.09 -8.10 -7.69
N ILE A 199 -12.26 -8.39 -7.08
CA ILE A 199 -12.36 -9.08 -5.79
C ILE A 199 -11.74 -10.47 -5.91
N ILE A 200 -12.13 -11.26 -6.90
CA ILE A 200 -11.58 -12.61 -7.15
C ILE A 200 -10.06 -12.54 -7.35
N THR A 201 -9.59 -11.61 -8.18
CA THR A 201 -8.15 -11.40 -8.44
C THR A 201 -7.38 -11.11 -7.16
N LEU A 202 -7.91 -10.24 -6.29
CA LEU A 202 -7.30 -9.93 -4.99
C LEU A 202 -7.30 -11.15 -4.06
N MET A 203 -8.39 -11.92 -4.04
CA MET A 203 -8.48 -13.15 -3.25
C MET A 203 -7.48 -14.20 -3.71
N GLU A 204 -7.36 -14.46 -5.01
CA GLU A 204 -6.39 -15.39 -5.62
C GLU A 204 -4.94 -15.01 -5.33
N ASN A 205 -4.70 -13.74 -5.00
CA ASN A 205 -3.38 -13.23 -4.64
C ASN A 205 -3.19 -13.09 -3.11
N GLY A 206 -4.13 -13.54 -2.28
CA GLY A 206 -4.01 -13.49 -0.82
C GLY A 206 -4.19 -12.10 -0.21
N PHE A 207 -4.90 -11.20 -0.89
CA PHE A 207 -5.19 -9.83 -0.43
C PHE A 207 -6.65 -9.69 0.06
N ALA A 208 -7.01 -10.43 1.11
CA ALA A 208 -8.38 -10.47 1.65
C ALA A 208 -8.91 -9.09 2.07
N ASP A 209 -8.07 -8.26 2.69
CA ASP A 209 -8.47 -6.92 3.12
C ASP A 209 -8.72 -5.97 1.93
N GLY A 210 -7.94 -6.10 0.86
CA GLY A 210 -8.19 -5.40 -0.40
C GLY A 210 -9.48 -5.89 -1.07
N ALA A 211 -9.72 -7.20 -1.03
CA ALA A 211 -10.92 -7.82 -1.60
C ALA A 211 -12.20 -7.32 -0.90
N ILE A 212 -12.24 -7.30 0.44
CA ILE A 212 -13.41 -6.79 1.17
C ILE A 212 -13.59 -5.28 0.98
N ALA A 213 -12.50 -4.53 0.74
CA ALA A 213 -12.59 -3.12 0.40
C ALA A 213 -13.29 -2.87 -0.94
N ARG A 214 -12.98 -3.68 -1.97
CA ARG A 214 -13.68 -3.66 -3.27
C ARG A 214 -15.13 -4.14 -3.14
N TRP A 215 -15.41 -5.08 -2.25
CA TRP A 215 -16.77 -5.53 -1.98
C TRP A 215 -17.71 -4.38 -1.58
N ARG A 216 -17.25 -3.33 -0.88
CA ARG A 216 -18.11 -2.18 -0.55
C ARG A 216 -18.72 -1.53 -1.79
N THR A 217 -17.93 -1.36 -2.84
CA THR A 217 -18.42 -0.82 -4.12
C THR A 217 -19.44 -1.78 -4.74
N LEU A 218 -19.20 -3.09 -4.68
CA LEU A 218 -20.18 -4.08 -5.15
C LEU A 218 -21.49 -4.03 -4.35
N HIS A 219 -21.39 -3.84 -3.03
CA HIS A 219 -22.54 -3.68 -2.13
C HIS A 219 -23.34 -2.42 -2.45
N GLU A 220 -22.68 -1.27 -2.63
CA GLU A 220 -23.30 -0.01 -3.07
C GLU A 220 -24.05 -0.19 -4.40
N ILE A 221 -23.44 -0.86 -5.38
CA ILE A 221 -24.09 -1.19 -6.66
C ILE A 221 -25.33 -2.05 -6.42
N GLY A 222 -25.26 -3.04 -5.53
CA GLY A 222 -26.40 -3.90 -5.18
C GLY A 222 -27.57 -3.16 -4.53
N VAL A 223 -27.27 -2.20 -3.65
CA VAL A 223 -28.27 -1.32 -3.03
C VAL A 223 -28.94 -0.46 -4.11
N ILE A 224 -28.15 0.23 -4.93
CA ILE A 224 -28.69 1.09 -6.00
C ILE A 224 -29.51 0.29 -7.00
N ALA A 225 -29.02 -0.88 -7.43
CA ALA A 225 -29.73 -1.75 -8.36
C ALA A 225 -31.10 -2.18 -7.80
N THR A 226 -31.18 -2.48 -6.50
CA THR A 226 -32.45 -2.81 -5.83
C THR A 226 -33.41 -1.63 -5.84
N ILE A 227 -32.95 -0.43 -5.46
CA ILE A 227 -33.80 0.78 -5.47
C ILE A 227 -34.33 1.10 -6.89
N ILE A 228 -33.49 0.93 -7.91
CA ILE A 228 -33.87 1.16 -9.30
C ILE A 228 -34.84 0.08 -9.83
N GLU A 229 -34.70 -1.16 -9.38
CA GLU A 229 -35.63 -2.25 -9.71
C GLU A 229 -37.03 -1.97 -9.15
N ASP A 230 -37.10 -1.61 -7.87
CA ASP A 230 -38.34 -1.36 -7.12
C ASP A 230 -39.02 -0.03 -7.51
N GLY A 231 -38.25 0.89 -8.09
CA GLY A 231 -38.73 2.18 -8.55
C GLY A 231 -39.45 2.18 -9.90
N ASP A 232 -39.95 3.36 -10.25
CA ASP A 232 -40.53 3.64 -11.56
C ASP A 232 -39.47 4.13 -12.57
N GLU A 233 -39.92 4.39 -13.80
CA GLU A 233 -39.04 4.87 -14.87
C GLU A 233 -38.49 6.28 -14.59
N GLU A 234 -39.25 7.09 -13.86
CA GLU A 234 -38.88 8.44 -13.48
C GLU A 234 -37.71 8.44 -12.50
N LEU A 235 -37.70 7.52 -11.52
CA LEU A 235 -36.57 7.31 -10.62
C LEU A 235 -35.31 6.92 -11.39
N ALA A 236 -35.42 6.01 -12.36
CA ALA A 236 -34.28 5.62 -13.19
C ALA A 236 -33.75 6.79 -14.03
N ARG A 237 -34.63 7.66 -14.55
CA ARG A 237 -34.22 8.88 -15.24
C ARG A 237 -33.52 9.86 -14.30
N ARG A 238 -34.06 10.07 -13.09
CA ARG A 238 -33.43 10.90 -12.05
C ARG A 238 -32.03 10.43 -11.71
N TYR A 239 -31.82 9.12 -11.61
CA TYR A 239 -30.50 8.56 -11.37
C TYR A 239 -29.51 8.89 -12.50
N ILE A 240 -29.94 8.83 -13.78
CA ILE A 240 -29.12 9.21 -14.93
C ILE A 240 -28.80 10.70 -14.89
N ASP A 241 -29.82 11.54 -14.70
CA ASP A 241 -29.67 13.00 -14.74
C ASP A 241 -28.88 13.55 -13.53
N HIS A 242 -28.72 12.76 -12.47
CA HIS A 242 -27.98 13.16 -11.27
C HIS A 242 -26.48 13.28 -11.50
N ASP A 243 -25.95 12.72 -12.59
CA ASP A 243 -24.60 12.99 -13.08
C ASP A 243 -24.29 14.50 -13.16
N ILE A 244 -25.29 15.33 -13.51
CA ILE A 244 -25.16 16.79 -13.56
C ILE A 244 -24.75 17.38 -12.20
N VAL A 245 -25.23 16.82 -11.09
CA VAL A 245 -24.89 17.26 -9.73
C VAL A 245 -23.43 16.92 -9.41
N GLU A 246 -22.96 15.74 -9.83
CA GLU A 246 -21.56 15.33 -9.64
C GLU A 246 -20.61 16.15 -10.51
N VAL A 247 -20.95 16.39 -11.78
CA VAL A 247 -20.19 17.27 -12.68
C VAL A 247 -20.07 18.67 -12.10
N LYS A 248 -21.17 19.23 -11.59
CA LYS A 248 -21.16 20.55 -10.93
C LYS A 248 -20.24 20.59 -9.72
N LYS A 249 -20.37 19.60 -8.84
CA LYS A 249 -19.56 19.50 -7.62
C LYS A 249 -18.07 19.37 -7.94
N GLN A 250 -17.71 18.58 -8.95
CA GLN A 250 -16.32 18.43 -9.40
C GLN A 250 -15.76 19.72 -10.00
N ALA A 251 -16.55 20.44 -10.80
CA ALA A 251 -16.15 21.73 -11.35
C ALA A 251 -15.91 22.77 -10.24
N ASP A 252 -16.77 22.79 -9.22
CA ASP A 252 -16.61 23.66 -8.04
C ASP A 252 -15.33 23.32 -7.27
N ASP A 253 -15.12 22.03 -6.98
CA ASP A 253 -13.95 21.56 -6.23
C ASP A 253 -12.63 21.81 -6.99
N TYR A 254 -12.66 21.69 -8.33
CA TYR A 254 -11.53 21.99 -9.19
C TYR A 254 -11.17 23.47 -9.17
N ASP A 255 -12.15 24.35 -9.34
CA ASP A 255 -11.92 25.80 -9.31
C ASP A 255 -11.48 26.28 -7.91
N GLU A 256 -12.00 25.68 -6.84
CA GLU A 256 -11.60 26.00 -5.46
C GLU A 256 -10.18 25.53 -5.12
N LYS A 257 -9.76 24.35 -5.62
CA LYS A 257 -8.54 23.69 -5.13
C LYS A 257 -7.39 23.64 -6.13
N GLN A 258 -7.66 23.46 -7.41
CA GLN A 258 -6.63 23.29 -8.44
C GLN A 258 -6.19 24.61 -9.05
N VAL A 259 -7.14 25.52 -9.31
CA VAL A 259 -6.79 26.85 -9.87
C VAL A 259 -5.82 27.62 -8.97
N PRO A 260 -5.96 27.65 -7.62
CA PRO A 260 -4.97 28.27 -6.74
C PRO A 260 -3.59 27.60 -6.77
N LEU A 261 -3.49 26.34 -7.20
CA LEU A 261 -2.23 25.61 -7.38
C LEU A 261 -1.57 25.89 -8.75
N GLY A 262 -2.16 26.76 -9.57
CA GLY A 262 -1.62 27.16 -10.88
C GLY A 262 -2.13 26.33 -12.06
N TYR A 263 -3.13 25.46 -11.87
CA TYR A 263 -3.77 24.75 -12.98
C TYR A 263 -4.71 25.67 -13.76
N GLU A 264 -4.85 25.40 -15.07
CA GLU A 264 -5.71 26.20 -15.95
C GLU A 264 -7.19 26.09 -15.51
N PRO A 265 -7.91 27.22 -15.37
CA PRO A 265 -9.33 27.23 -15.03
C PRO A 265 -10.20 26.55 -16.09
N ILE A 266 -11.37 26.07 -15.68
CA ILE A 266 -12.39 25.59 -16.61
C ILE A 266 -12.81 26.74 -17.53
N ALA A 267 -12.84 26.48 -18.84
CA ALA A 267 -13.19 27.50 -19.84
C ALA A 267 -14.55 28.16 -19.52
N PRO A 268 -14.68 29.51 -19.60
CA PRO A 268 -15.90 30.21 -19.17
C PRO A 268 -17.19 29.72 -19.84
N ARG A 269 -17.11 29.28 -21.12
CA ARG A 269 -18.25 28.72 -21.85
C ARG A 269 -18.68 27.38 -21.28
N GLU A 270 -17.73 26.52 -20.92
CA GLU A 270 -18.03 25.20 -20.35
C GLU A 270 -18.56 25.34 -18.93
N ARG A 271 -17.95 26.22 -18.14
CA ARG A 271 -18.44 26.56 -16.81
C ARG A 271 -19.89 27.03 -16.85
N LYS A 272 -20.22 27.94 -17.76
CA LYS A 272 -21.59 28.43 -17.95
C LYS A 272 -22.57 27.29 -18.30
N ARG A 273 -22.19 26.36 -19.18
CA ARG A 273 -23.02 25.19 -19.52
C ARG A 273 -23.30 24.31 -18.31
N ILE A 274 -22.29 24.07 -17.47
CA ILE A 274 -22.43 23.27 -16.24
C ILE A 274 -23.41 23.95 -15.27
N GLU A 275 -23.28 25.27 -15.08
CA GLU A 275 -24.18 26.05 -14.22
C GLU A 275 -25.63 26.04 -14.73
N GLU A 276 -25.83 26.23 -16.04
CA GLU A 276 -27.16 26.20 -16.67
C GLU A 276 -27.81 24.81 -16.55
N ALA A 277 -27.09 23.74 -16.90
CA ALA A 277 -27.59 22.37 -16.78
C ALA A 277 -27.95 22.00 -15.34
N TYR A 278 -27.14 22.43 -14.37
CA TYR A 278 -27.42 22.24 -12.95
C TYR A 278 -28.69 22.98 -12.52
N ALA A 279 -28.84 24.26 -12.89
CA ALA A 279 -30.02 25.05 -12.55
C ALA A 279 -31.31 24.43 -13.14
N GLU A 280 -31.26 23.99 -14.39
CA GLU A 280 -32.37 23.30 -15.05
C GLU A 280 -32.73 21.98 -14.35
N ALA A 281 -31.74 21.18 -13.94
CA ALA A 281 -31.98 19.92 -13.23
C ALA A 281 -32.65 20.15 -11.86
N ILE A 282 -32.21 21.16 -11.10
CA ILE A 282 -32.81 21.52 -9.81
C ILE A 282 -34.25 22.03 -9.98
N GLN A 283 -34.50 22.83 -11.02
CA GLN A 283 -35.85 23.33 -11.34
C GLN A 283 -36.79 22.18 -11.75
N ARG A 284 -36.28 21.20 -12.52
CA ARG A 284 -37.07 20.07 -13.01
C ARG A 284 -37.51 19.11 -11.89
N TYR A 285 -36.62 18.82 -10.94
CA TYR A 285 -36.84 17.77 -9.96
C TYR A 285 -37.30 18.30 -8.61
N SER A 286 -36.38 18.84 -7.82
CA SER A 286 -36.66 19.51 -6.56
C SER A 286 -35.35 20.08 -6.00
N PRO A 287 -35.41 21.01 -5.04
CA PRO A 287 -34.22 21.47 -4.32
C PRO A 287 -33.41 20.32 -3.71
N SER A 288 -34.06 19.22 -3.30
CA SER A 288 -33.40 18.05 -2.70
C SER A 288 -32.47 17.31 -3.67
N PHE A 289 -32.63 17.50 -4.97
CA PHE A 289 -31.82 16.85 -6.01
C PHE A 289 -30.33 17.21 -5.90
N ARG A 290 -29.99 18.38 -5.33
CA ARG A 290 -28.61 18.84 -5.11
C ARG A 290 -27.75 17.98 -4.17
N HIS A 291 -28.38 17.10 -3.40
CA HIS A 291 -27.67 16.25 -2.45
C HIS A 291 -27.11 14.99 -3.13
N GLU A 292 -26.10 14.35 -2.53
CA GLU A 292 -25.39 13.17 -3.06
C GLU A 292 -26.32 12.01 -3.49
N TYR A 293 -27.43 11.81 -2.77
CA TYR A 293 -28.46 10.81 -3.11
C TYR A 293 -29.81 11.47 -3.44
N GLY A 294 -29.78 12.72 -3.91
CA GLY A 294 -30.96 13.54 -4.20
C GLY A 294 -31.87 12.94 -5.27
N TRP A 295 -31.33 12.10 -6.16
CA TRP A 295 -32.11 11.35 -7.15
C TRP A 295 -33.17 10.43 -6.52
N ALA A 296 -32.93 9.92 -5.31
CA ALA A 296 -33.84 9.02 -4.60
C ALA A 296 -34.82 9.75 -3.66
N ALA A 297 -34.71 11.08 -3.52
CA ALA A 297 -35.45 11.86 -2.52
C ALA A 297 -36.97 11.66 -2.57
N GLU A 298 -37.54 11.67 -3.78
CA GLU A 298 -38.99 11.48 -3.96
C GLU A 298 -39.44 10.05 -3.68
N HIS A 299 -38.67 9.07 -4.15
CA HIS A 299 -38.96 7.65 -3.93
C HIS A 299 -38.93 7.30 -2.44
N LEU A 300 -37.94 7.83 -1.71
CA LEU A 300 -37.79 7.63 -0.27
C LEU A 300 -38.66 8.55 0.58
N LYS A 301 -39.33 9.54 -0.03
CA LYS A 301 -40.05 10.62 0.67
C LYS A 301 -39.17 11.32 1.72
N ASP A 302 -37.91 11.54 1.37
CA ASP A 302 -36.90 12.16 2.24
C ASP A 302 -36.20 13.30 1.50
N LYS A 303 -36.14 14.47 2.13
CA LYS A 303 -35.51 15.67 1.56
C LYS A 303 -33.99 15.59 1.48
N ARG A 304 -33.35 14.72 2.27
CA ARG A 304 -31.89 14.55 2.31
C ARG A 304 -31.55 13.08 2.55
N PRO A 305 -31.70 12.23 1.52
CA PRO A 305 -31.30 10.83 1.61
C PRO A 305 -29.79 10.71 1.83
N ASP A 306 -29.39 9.66 2.54
CA ASP A 306 -28.02 9.22 2.70
C ASP A 306 -27.93 7.73 2.35
N PHE A 307 -26.71 7.21 2.24
CA PHE A 307 -26.51 5.81 1.87
C PHE A 307 -27.15 4.84 2.87
N LYS A 308 -27.14 5.15 4.17
CA LYS A 308 -27.73 4.29 5.21
C LYS A 308 -29.25 4.16 5.00
N LYS A 309 -29.92 5.24 4.60
CA LYS A 309 -31.35 5.23 4.26
C LYS A 309 -31.63 4.45 2.98
N LEU A 310 -30.76 4.54 1.97
CA LEU A 310 -30.85 3.69 0.78
C LEU A 310 -30.72 2.20 1.13
N GLN A 311 -29.75 1.85 1.99
CA GLN A 311 -29.60 0.47 2.47
C GLN A 311 -30.84 -0.03 3.21
N ALA A 312 -31.47 0.83 4.02
CA ALA A 312 -32.71 0.47 4.71
C ALA A 312 -33.87 0.25 3.73
N ALA A 313 -34.01 1.12 2.74
CA ALA A 313 -35.04 0.98 1.71
C ALA A 313 -34.82 -0.25 0.81
N ALA A 314 -33.57 -0.67 0.60
CA ALA A 314 -33.22 -1.87 -0.14
C ALA A 314 -33.25 -3.18 0.70
N ASP A 315 -33.72 -3.13 1.95
CA ASP A 315 -33.70 -4.23 2.93
C ASP A 315 -32.31 -4.87 3.13
N GLN A 316 -31.27 -4.02 3.13
CA GLN A 316 -29.87 -4.44 3.24
C GLN A 316 -29.16 -3.82 4.47
N SER A 317 -29.94 -3.37 5.46
CA SER A 317 -29.42 -2.81 6.71
C SER A 317 -28.53 -3.77 7.49
N GLY A 318 -28.76 -5.09 7.37
CA GLY A 318 -27.96 -6.13 8.03
C GLY A 318 -26.49 -6.15 7.58
N MET A 319 -26.20 -5.65 6.37
CA MET A 319 -24.83 -5.60 5.83
C MET A 319 -23.98 -4.46 6.42
N ASN A 320 -24.57 -3.58 7.25
CA ASN A 320 -23.85 -2.47 7.87
C ASN A 320 -22.66 -2.91 8.73
N THR A 321 -22.74 -4.08 9.37
CA THR A 321 -21.64 -4.61 10.16
C THR A 321 -20.44 -4.93 9.28
N TYR A 322 -20.65 -5.63 8.17
CA TYR A 322 -19.60 -5.95 7.20
C TYR A 322 -19.09 -4.71 6.47
N TYR A 323 -19.98 -3.76 6.14
CA TYR A 323 -19.62 -2.50 5.51
C TYR A 323 -18.69 -1.67 6.41
N LYS A 324 -19.00 -1.58 7.71
CA LYS A 324 -18.11 -0.93 8.71
C LYS A 324 -16.80 -1.68 8.90
N LEU A 325 -16.85 -3.02 8.90
CA LEU A 325 -15.67 -3.86 9.04
C LEU A 325 -14.71 -3.66 7.87
N ALA A 326 -15.23 -3.57 6.65
CA ALA A 326 -14.46 -3.25 5.45
C ALA A 326 -13.82 -1.86 5.51
N ASN A 327 -14.46 -0.87 6.17
CA ASN A 327 -13.89 0.47 6.33
C ASN A 327 -12.64 0.49 7.21
N PHE A 328 -12.50 -0.43 8.15
CA PHE A 328 -11.35 -0.44 9.07
C PHE A 328 -10.02 -0.63 8.36
N ASN A 329 -10.00 -1.32 7.22
CA ASN A 329 -8.75 -1.65 6.50
C ASN A 329 -8.46 -0.70 5.34
N ILE A 330 -9.34 0.26 5.08
CA ILE A 330 -9.23 1.25 3.99
C ILE A 330 -8.71 2.58 4.53
N HIS A 331 -9.24 3.02 5.67
CA HIS A 331 -8.79 4.26 6.29
C HIS A 331 -7.59 3.97 7.20
N ALA A 332 -6.57 4.83 7.15
CA ALA A 332 -5.43 4.83 8.07
C ALA A 332 -5.81 5.23 9.52
N GLY A 333 -7.02 4.88 9.96
CA GLY A 333 -7.47 5.03 11.33
C GLY A 333 -6.83 3.99 12.23
N ALA A 334 -6.77 4.28 13.53
CA ALA A 334 -6.11 3.41 14.50
C ALA A 334 -6.61 1.95 14.49
N ARG A 335 -7.86 1.71 14.09
CA ARG A 335 -8.44 0.35 14.01
C ARG A 335 -7.76 -0.54 12.95
N ALA A 336 -7.23 0.04 11.86
CA ALA A 336 -6.50 -0.69 10.81
C ALA A 336 -5.22 -1.39 11.33
N MET A 337 -4.68 -0.90 12.45
CA MET A 337 -3.52 -1.49 13.11
C MET A 337 -3.87 -2.76 13.90
N PHE A 338 -5.13 -2.90 14.34
CA PHE A 338 -5.55 -3.93 15.30
C PHE A 338 -6.55 -4.94 14.73
N PHE A 339 -7.13 -4.69 13.55
CA PHE A 339 -8.10 -5.58 12.94
C PHE A 339 -7.72 -5.84 11.49
N ARG A 340 -7.53 -7.12 11.14
CA ARG A 340 -7.29 -7.57 9.75
C ARG A 340 -7.96 -8.91 9.55
N LEU A 341 -8.51 -9.15 8.36
CA LEU A 341 -9.10 -10.47 8.04
C LEU A 341 -8.02 -11.57 8.04
N THR A 342 -6.77 -11.19 7.83
CA THR A 342 -5.62 -12.10 7.79
C THR A 342 -5.10 -12.51 9.16
N ASP A 343 -5.62 -11.95 10.25
CA ASP A 343 -5.09 -12.22 11.59
C ASP A 343 -5.48 -13.62 12.08
N MET A 344 -4.46 -14.38 12.47
CA MET A 344 -4.55 -15.73 13.01
C MET A 344 -4.05 -15.81 14.46
N GLY A 345 -4.02 -14.68 15.17
CA GLY A 345 -3.61 -14.59 16.58
C GLY A 345 -2.11 -14.42 16.80
N SER A 346 -1.37 -14.00 15.76
CA SER A 346 0.09 -13.87 15.84
C SER A 346 0.56 -12.49 16.32
N ASN A 347 -0.32 -11.49 16.40
CA ASN A 347 -0.01 -10.07 16.70
C ASN A 347 1.12 -9.44 15.85
N ILE A 348 1.60 -10.13 14.81
CA ILE A 348 2.65 -9.63 13.91
C ILE A 348 1.97 -9.08 12.65
N PRO A 349 2.21 -7.81 12.29
CA PRO A 349 1.64 -7.23 11.09
C PRO A 349 2.23 -7.91 9.85
N ILE A 350 1.35 -8.30 8.93
CA ILE A 350 1.73 -8.88 7.63
C ILE A 350 1.84 -7.73 6.61
N ALA A 351 2.96 -7.65 5.90
CA ALA A 351 3.17 -6.63 4.86
C ALA A 351 2.78 -7.11 3.44
N GLY A 352 2.62 -8.41 3.26
CA GLY A 352 2.36 -9.04 1.96
C GLY A 352 1.14 -9.95 1.95
N ARG A 353 1.16 -10.93 1.04
CA ARG A 353 0.07 -11.89 0.82
C ARG A 353 -0.19 -12.74 2.05
N SER A 354 -1.45 -13.13 2.27
CA SER A 354 -1.84 -14.03 3.35
C SER A 354 -2.77 -15.13 2.84
N ASN A 355 -2.62 -16.32 3.42
CA ASN A 355 -3.50 -17.46 3.17
C ASN A 355 -4.79 -17.43 3.99
N ALA A 356 -5.01 -16.40 4.81
CA ALA A 356 -6.15 -16.25 5.71
C ALA A 356 -7.13 -15.16 5.23
N GLY A 357 -8.38 -15.24 5.71
CA GLY A 357 -9.35 -14.15 5.58
C GLY A 357 -10.24 -14.17 4.34
N LEU A 358 -10.21 -15.24 3.53
CA LEU A 358 -10.95 -15.30 2.26
C LEU A 358 -12.47 -15.57 2.42
N VAL A 359 -12.95 -15.93 3.62
CA VAL A 359 -14.37 -16.24 3.86
C VAL A 359 -15.27 -15.05 3.59
N GLU A 360 -14.99 -13.93 4.25
CA GLU A 360 -15.80 -12.71 4.15
C GLU A 360 -15.89 -12.16 2.72
N PRO A 361 -14.78 -11.91 2.00
CA PRO A 361 -14.88 -11.43 0.63
C PRO A 361 -15.54 -12.45 -0.30
N GLY A 362 -15.33 -13.75 -0.10
CA GLY A 362 -15.94 -14.79 -0.93
C GLY A 362 -17.46 -14.83 -0.80
N GLN A 363 -17.98 -14.93 0.43
CA GLN A 363 -19.42 -15.01 0.67
C GLN A 363 -20.12 -13.69 0.31
N ASN A 364 -19.55 -12.55 0.73
CA ASN A 364 -20.21 -11.27 0.59
C ASN A 364 -20.23 -10.80 -0.88
N THR A 365 -19.37 -11.34 -1.75
CA THR A 365 -19.40 -11.10 -3.20
C THR A 365 -20.54 -11.86 -3.89
N ALA A 366 -20.82 -13.10 -3.47
CA ALA A 366 -21.81 -13.94 -4.14
C ALA A 366 -23.25 -13.38 -4.04
N TYR A 367 -23.62 -12.83 -2.88
CA TYR A 367 -24.99 -12.33 -2.65
C TYR A 367 -25.39 -11.16 -3.55
N PRO A 368 -24.65 -10.02 -3.58
CA PRO A 368 -24.97 -8.90 -4.45
C PRO A 368 -24.96 -9.28 -5.93
N MET A 369 -24.05 -10.17 -6.35
CA MET A 369 -23.96 -10.62 -7.74
C MET A 369 -25.25 -11.27 -8.24
N VAL A 370 -25.84 -12.19 -7.44
CA VAL A 370 -27.14 -12.78 -7.76
C VAL A 370 -28.27 -11.75 -7.69
N ARG A 371 -28.26 -10.86 -6.70
CA ARG A 371 -29.29 -9.80 -6.57
C ARG A 371 -29.30 -8.84 -7.75
N ILE A 372 -28.14 -8.33 -8.15
CA ILE A 372 -27.96 -7.39 -9.27
C ILE A 372 -28.37 -8.06 -10.59
N THR A 373 -28.03 -9.35 -10.76
CA THR A 373 -28.45 -10.12 -11.94
C THR A 373 -29.96 -10.34 -11.97
N GLY A 374 -30.58 -10.66 -10.83
CA GLY A 374 -32.03 -10.73 -10.69
C GLY A 374 -32.70 -9.41 -11.06
N ALA A 375 -32.19 -8.29 -10.55
CA ALA A 375 -32.70 -6.95 -10.89
C ALA A 375 -32.62 -6.67 -12.39
N LEU A 376 -31.51 -7.02 -13.04
CA LEU A 376 -31.34 -6.86 -14.49
C LEU A 376 -32.35 -7.68 -15.31
N ILE A 377 -32.61 -8.93 -14.91
CA ILE A 377 -33.59 -9.80 -15.58
C ILE A 377 -35.02 -9.31 -15.32
N GLY A 378 -35.29 -8.82 -14.11
CA GLY A 378 -36.62 -8.55 -13.60
C GLY A 378 -37.43 -9.84 -13.45
N ARG A 379 -38.76 -9.75 -13.56
CA ARG A 379 -39.64 -10.92 -13.44
C ARG A 379 -39.45 -11.89 -14.62
N PRO A 380 -38.97 -13.14 -14.39
CA PRO A 380 -38.80 -14.13 -15.43
C PRO A 380 -40.12 -14.43 -16.14
N LYS A 381 -40.09 -14.54 -17.47
CA LYS A 381 -41.27 -14.80 -18.30
C LYS A 381 -41.32 -16.21 -18.88
N ASP A 382 -40.21 -16.94 -18.80
CA ASP A 382 -40.04 -18.27 -19.34
C ASP A 382 -39.34 -19.18 -18.31
N LEU A 383 -39.51 -20.49 -18.48
CA LEU A 383 -38.98 -21.51 -17.57
C LEU A 383 -37.45 -21.49 -17.55
N ASP A 384 -36.81 -21.27 -18.69
CA ASP A 384 -35.36 -21.25 -18.81
C ASP A 384 -34.75 -20.17 -17.91
N ARG A 385 -35.31 -18.96 -17.90
CA ARG A 385 -34.89 -17.87 -16.99
C ARG A 385 -35.10 -18.19 -15.52
N MET A 386 -36.15 -18.93 -15.18
CA MET A 386 -36.37 -19.37 -13.80
C MET A 386 -35.32 -20.41 -13.38
N VAL A 387 -34.98 -21.35 -14.28
CA VAL A 387 -33.93 -22.35 -14.06
C VAL A 387 -32.55 -21.70 -13.95
N GLU A 388 -32.22 -20.76 -14.84
CA GLU A 388 -30.98 -19.97 -14.77
C GLU A 388 -30.84 -19.27 -13.41
N MET A 389 -31.89 -18.57 -12.94
CA MET A 389 -31.86 -17.91 -11.63
C MET A 389 -31.76 -18.90 -10.46
N SER A 390 -32.45 -20.03 -10.54
CA SER A 390 -32.34 -21.10 -9.54
C SER A 390 -30.92 -21.68 -9.48
N CYS A 391 -30.27 -21.82 -10.65
CA CYS A 391 -28.88 -22.26 -10.75
C CYS A 391 -27.93 -21.25 -10.07
N LEU A 392 -28.09 -19.94 -10.35
CA LEU A 392 -27.29 -18.90 -9.68
C LEU A 392 -27.47 -18.91 -8.16
N VAL A 393 -28.69 -19.15 -7.67
CA VAL A 393 -28.99 -19.28 -6.23
C VAL A 393 -28.28 -20.49 -5.63
N ALA A 394 -28.33 -21.65 -6.30
CA ALA A 394 -27.62 -22.85 -5.84
C ALA A 394 -26.10 -22.64 -5.78
N MET A 395 -25.51 -21.95 -6.77
CA MET A 395 -24.10 -21.59 -6.76
C MET A 395 -23.76 -20.66 -5.59
N ARG A 396 -24.55 -19.60 -5.38
CA ARG A 396 -24.40 -18.66 -4.26
C ARG A 396 -24.44 -19.38 -2.92
N ASP A 397 -25.33 -20.33 -2.73
CA ASP A 397 -25.50 -21.04 -1.45
C ASP A 397 -24.38 -22.07 -1.19
N ALA A 398 -23.77 -22.61 -2.25
CA ALA A 398 -22.61 -23.49 -2.15
C ALA A 398 -21.31 -22.75 -1.75
N ILE A 399 -21.14 -21.50 -2.22
CA ILE A 399 -19.91 -20.71 -2.03
C ILE A 399 -19.50 -20.56 -0.54
N PRO A 400 -20.37 -20.07 0.38
CA PRO A 400 -20.01 -19.92 1.78
C PRO A 400 -19.55 -21.23 2.40
N THR A 401 -20.21 -22.35 2.09
CA THR A 401 -19.88 -23.66 2.64
C THR A 401 -18.45 -24.09 2.29
N ALA A 402 -18.05 -23.90 1.03
CA ALA A 402 -16.70 -24.21 0.56
C ALA A 402 -15.64 -23.34 1.25
N PHE A 403 -15.87 -22.02 1.35
CA PHE A 403 -14.94 -21.11 2.04
C PHE A 403 -14.81 -21.43 3.54
N HIS A 404 -15.91 -21.70 4.24
CA HIS A 404 -15.88 -22.06 5.66
C HIS A 404 -15.15 -23.40 5.90
N LYS A 405 -15.26 -24.36 4.99
CA LYS A 405 -14.53 -25.64 5.07
C LYS A 405 -13.02 -25.40 4.97
N ALA A 406 -12.58 -24.57 4.03
CA ALA A 406 -11.17 -24.18 3.87
C ALA A 406 -10.63 -23.42 5.10
N ASP A 407 -11.40 -22.48 5.64
CA ASP A 407 -11.02 -21.71 6.84
C ASP A 407 -10.88 -22.60 8.08
N ARG A 408 -11.84 -23.52 8.30
CA ARG A 408 -11.73 -24.50 9.40
C ARG A 408 -10.46 -25.35 9.29
N LYS A 409 -10.09 -25.77 8.07
CA LYS A 409 -8.83 -26.49 7.83
C LYS A 409 -7.63 -25.61 8.19
N LEU A 410 -7.63 -24.34 7.75
CA LEU A 410 -6.56 -23.38 8.06
C LEU A 410 -6.35 -23.18 9.55
N ARG A 411 -7.43 -22.92 10.29
CA ARG A 411 -7.36 -22.70 11.75
C ARG A 411 -6.84 -23.92 12.50
N ARG A 412 -7.23 -25.13 12.07
CA ARG A 412 -6.73 -26.39 12.65
C ARG A 412 -5.24 -26.56 12.40
N ASP A 413 -4.80 -26.38 11.17
CA ASP A 413 -3.38 -26.53 10.79
C ASP A 413 -2.51 -25.51 11.53
N GLU A 414 -2.95 -24.25 11.62
CA GLU A 414 -2.24 -23.20 12.34
C GLU A 414 -2.17 -23.47 13.85
N THR A 415 -3.26 -23.94 14.46
CA THR A 415 -3.26 -24.34 15.88
C THR A 415 -2.27 -25.47 16.15
N THR A 416 -2.20 -26.47 15.26
CA THR A 416 -1.23 -27.58 15.37
C THR A 416 0.19 -27.06 15.25
N ARG A 417 0.48 -26.20 14.27
CA ARG A 417 1.78 -25.57 14.07
C ARG A 417 2.24 -24.76 15.28
N GLN A 418 1.36 -23.94 15.86
CA GLN A 418 1.65 -23.16 17.06
C GLN A 418 1.96 -24.06 18.26
N ARG A 419 1.20 -25.14 18.48
CA ARG A 419 1.47 -26.12 19.55
C ARG A 419 2.84 -26.78 19.38
N GLU A 420 3.20 -27.17 18.16
CA GLU A 420 4.51 -27.77 17.88
C GLU A 420 5.66 -26.79 18.11
N GLN A 421 5.50 -25.52 17.72
CA GLN A 421 6.49 -24.48 17.98
C GLN A 421 6.69 -24.23 19.47
N THR A 422 5.61 -24.15 20.24
CA THR A 422 5.69 -24.01 21.71
C THR A 422 6.41 -25.20 22.34
N LYS A 423 6.10 -26.43 21.92
CA LYS A 423 6.80 -27.64 22.38
C LYS A 423 8.30 -27.61 22.02
N ARG A 424 8.66 -27.14 20.82
CA ARG A 424 10.08 -27.01 20.40
C ARG A 424 10.82 -25.93 21.20
N ARG A 425 10.16 -24.81 21.52
CA ARG A 425 10.74 -23.75 22.36
C ARG A 425 10.96 -24.23 23.79
N ALA A 426 9.98 -24.93 24.37
CA ALA A 426 10.08 -25.50 25.71
C ALA A 426 11.12 -26.63 25.85
N LYS A 427 11.56 -27.24 24.72
CA LYS A 427 12.67 -28.21 24.70
C LYS A 427 14.06 -27.56 24.52
N ARG A 428 14.10 -26.28 24.16
CA ARG A 428 15.34 -25.52 23.91
C ARG A 428 15.65 -24.52 25.03
N SER A 429 14.65 -24.16 25.84
CA SER A 429 14.83 -23.59 27.17
C SER A 429 15.03 -24.72 28.17
#